data_AF-D2U1X6-F1
#
_entry.id   AF-D2U1X6-F1
#
_cell.length_a   1.000
_cell.length_b   1.000
_cell.length_c   1.000
_cell.angle_alpha   90.00
_cell.angle_beta   90.00
_cell.angle_gamma   90.00
#
_symmetry.space_group_name_H-M   'P 1'
#
loop_
_entity.id
_entity.type
_entity.pdbx_description
1 polymer ?
#
loop_
_entity_poly.entity_id
_entity_poly.type
_entity_poly.pdbx_seq_one_letter_code
_entity_poly.pdbx_strand_id
1 'polypeptide(L)'
;MGIVDLRTHDWYGVCYIDSYFDTTATNYLDQITNNAPSDVKEQINHYADDFFNRRTICLNAPQYFSAKEEPQFNWQPTDAYLKNSLSNKYYQGKQKPNILFRIGRMLNGGKHKPTNIEKYCQLVKKLVERYSINYHLIGLAYPISEYEIWNEPDLGFFWTTPEDNQLAVVEFYDFYRAVANTIRATAPWVKIGSCGTTFVFKNENFVDNFIAYIKNKHVPFDFYSYHYYAIHTANPKNIYEIQDYVRSRLDKHGFQQVKCYITEWALTAYASKINNTKNQSHVAAAYLLSFLIHAEQAGVDKAYLYRADGAEFGLFNSNSYASYAAQAFWLYNQFASHRDSSIIKLTDTSKTGITTTGAINANNQINILIANYTADPTIVGESGQTKLPTGVKLQSQYYIDTAIPANLLDSERWYGSNIVPPRNRNKVLYNGKPVPNGPNWPNKNDQLKYDDANYQQSSTGYIVTVTDIPANFNHYKIILHKVFNGGQRQSLNGETF
;
A
#
# COMPACT_ATOMS: atom_id res chain seq x y z
N MET A 1 15.07 -2.34 7.29
CA MET A 1 14.54 -0.97 7.04
C MET A 1 13.99 -0.29 8.28
N GLY A 2 13.59 -1.02 9.34
CA GLY A 2 13.14 -0.42 10.60
C GLY A 2 11.73 0.18 10.55
N ILE A 3 10.91 -0.26 9.59
CA ILE A 3 9.52 0.19 9.41
C ILE A 3 8.66 -0.59 10.39
N VAL A 4 7.88 0.11 11.20
CA VAL A 4 7.05 -0.50 12.25
C VAL A 4 5.56 -0.53 11.89
N ASP A 5 5.09 0.35 11.01
CA ASP A 5 3.71 0.28 10.47
C ASP A 5 3.70 -0.51 9.16
N LEU A 6 3.02 -1.65 9.16
CA LEU A 6 2.87 -2.54 8.02
C LEU A 6 1.39 -2.60 7.59
N ARG A 7 1.12 -2.89 6.32
CA ARG A 7 -0.23 -3.16 5.81
C ARG A 7 -0.25 -4.55 5.17
N THR A 8 -1.27 -5.35 5.47
CA THR A 8 -1.51 -6.59 4.72
C THR A 8 -2.08 -6.23 3.36
N HIS A 9 -1.49 -6.75 2.28
CA HIS A 9 -1.95 -6.45 0.92
C HIS A 9 -3.03 -7.43 0.43
N ASP A 10 -3.39 -7.39 -0.86
CA ASP A 10 -4.32 -8.27 -1.57
C ASP A 10 -3.67 -9.37 -2.47
N TRP A 11 -2.53 -9.95 -2.06
CA TRP A 11 -1.81 -11.04 -2.70
C TRP A 11 -1.41 -12.26 -1.84
N TYR A 12 -1.21 -13.41 -2.49
CA TYR A 12 -0.58 -14.62 -1.93
C TYR A 12 -1.41 -15.44 -0.93
N GLY A 13 -2.74 -15.35 -0.93
CA GLY A 13 -3.59 -16.21 -0.10
C GLY A 13 -3.66 -15.86 1.41
N VAL A 14 -2.59 -15.36 2.02
CA VAL A 14 -2.58 -15.01 3.45
C VAL A 14 -3.37 -13.73 3.74
N CYS A 15 -3.99 -13.63 4.93
CA CYS A 15 -4.84 -12.51 5.34
C CYS A 15 -6.14 -12.31 4.53
N TYR A 16 -6.47 -13.17 3.54
CA TYR A 16 -7.76 -13.10 2.84
C TYR A 16 -8.85 -13.87 3.56
N ILE A 17 -9.92 -13.16 3.87
CA ILE A 17 -11.05 -13.68 4.64
C ILE A 17 -11.83 -14.76 3.86
N ASP A 18 -12.09 -14.48 2.59
CA ASP A 18 -12.61 -15.39 1.58
C ASP A 18 -11.90 -15.07 0.27
N SER A 19 -11.76 -16.03 -0.64
CA SER A 19 -11.36 -15.82 -2.04
C SER A 19 -11.02 -17.14 -2.72
N TYR A 20 -11.15 -17.17 -4.04
CA TYR A 20 -10.64 -18.23 -4.89
C TYR A 20 -9.85 -17.62 -6.05
N PHE A 21 -8.52 -17.82 -6.03
CA PHE A 21 -7.62 -17.38 -7.09
C PHE A 21 -7.80 -18.31 -8.29
N ASP A 22 -7.99 -17.72 -9.47
CA ASP A 22 -8.23 -18.46 -10.69
C ASP A 22 -7.54 -17.80 -11.89
N THR A 23 -6.38 -18.36 -12.26
CA THR A 23 -5.63 -17.88 -13.43
C THR A 23 -6.32 -18.18 -14.76
N THR A 24 -7.34 -19.06 -14.77
CA THR A 24 -8.11 -19.40 -15.98
C THR A 24 -9.32 -18.49 -16.20
N ALA A 25 -9.58 -17.55 -15.29
CA ALA A 25 -10.71 -16.64 -15.41
C ALA A 25 -10.57 -15.75 -16.66
N THR A 26 -11.67 -15.52 -17.37
CA THR A 26 -11.71 -14.71 -18.61
C THR A 26 -11.16 -13.28 -18.43
N ASN A 27 -11.17 -12.76 -17.20
CA ASN A 27 -10.67 -11.43 -16.85
C ASN A 27 -9.46 -11.48 -15.92
N TYR A 28 -8.67 -12.56 -15.98
CA TYR A 28 -7.46 -12.70 -15.19
C TYR A 28 -6.51 -11.53 -15.46
N LEU A 29 -6.16 -10.80 -14.41
CA LEU A 29 -5.17 -9.73 -14.45
C LEU A 29 -3.80 -10.33 -14.11
N ASP A 30 -3.01 -10.62 -15.15
CA ASP A 30 -1.67 -11.16 -14.99
C ASP A 30 -0.70 -10.08 -14.50
N GLN A 31 -0.60 -9.99 -13.18
CA GLN A 31 0.45 -9.23 -12.50
C GLN A 31 1.55 -10.13 -11.96
N ILE A 32 1.28 -11.45 -11.82
CA ILE A 32 2.13 -12.36 -11.05
C ILE A 32 3.35 -12.81 -11.85
N THR A 33 3.22 -12.86 -13.18
CA THR A 33 4.26 -13.37 -14.07
C THR A 33 5.03 -12.28 -14.82
N ASN A 34 4.79 -11.00 -14.51
CA ASN A 34 5.34 -9.89 -15.29
C ASN A 34 6.87 -9.77 -15.24
N ASN A 35 7.49 -10.34 -14.20
CA ASN A 35 8.94 -10.46 -14.07
C ASN A 35 9.51 -11.76 -14.63
N ALA A 36 8.66 -12.73 -14.97
CA ALA A 36 9.07 -14.05 -15.35
C ALA A 36 9.35 -14.15 -16.87
N PRO A 37 10.35 -14.98 -17.26
CA PRO A 37 10.48 -15.43 -18.65
C PRO A 37 9.19 -16.08 -19.18
N SER A 38 8.92 -15.89 -20.48
CA SER A 38 7.65 -16.34 -21.09
C SER A 38 7.41 -17.84 -20.98
N ASP A 39 8.48 -18.64 -21.00
CA ASP A 39 8.47 -20.10 -20.96
C ASP A 39 8.11 -20.69 -19.59
N VAL A 40 8.17 -19.91 -18.52
CA VAL A 40 7.82 -20.38 -17.16
C VAL A 40 6.50 -19.81 -16.62
N LYS A 41 5.85 -18.90 -17.35
CA LYS A 41 4.63 -18.21 -16.90
C LYS A 41 3.49 -19.17 -16.57
N GLU A 42 3.25 -20.16 -17.41
CA GLU A 42 2.20 -21.16 -17.20
C GLU A 42 2.44 -21.96 -15.90
N GLN A 43 3.68 -22.39 -15.66
CA GLN A 43 4.06 -23.10 -14.45
C GLN A 43 3.86 -22.23 -13.19
N ILE A 44 4.20 -20.94 -13.27
CA ILE A 44 3.97 -19.98 -12.18
C ILE A 44 2.47 -19.82 -11.90
N ASN A 45 1.64 -19.69 -12.94
CA ASN A 45 0.19 -19.58 -12.81
C ASN A 45 -0.40 -20.82 -12.13
N HIS A 46 -0.03 -22.03 -12.56
CA HIS A 46 -0.46 -23.28 -11.91
C HIS A 46 -0.01 -23.37 -10.46
N TYR A 47 1.23 -22.98 -10.16
CA TYR A 47 1.73 -22.95 -8.79
C TYR A 47 0.95 -21.94 -7.93
N ALA A 48 0.68 -20.74 -8.44
CA ALA A 48 -0.06 -19.71 -7.73
C ALA A 48 -1.50 -20.14 -7.43
N ASP A 49 -2.18 -20.75 -8.41
CA ASP A 49 -3.51 -21.33 -8.24
C ASP A 49 -3.57 -22.40 -7.15
N ASP A 50 -2.52 -23.20 -6.97
CA ASP A 50 -2.45 -24.17 -5.88
C ASP A 50 -2.06 -23.48 -4.54
N PHE A 51 -0.95 -22.77 -4.53
CA PHE A 51 -0.33 -22.23 -3.34
C PHE A 51 -1.17 -21.14 -2.66
N PHE A 52 -1.82 -20.26 -3.44
CA PHE A 52 -2.56 -19.11 -2.88
C PHE A 52 -3.87 -19.61 -2.27
N ASN A 53 -4.55 -20.55 -2.95
CA ASN A 53 -5.81 -21.13 -2.49
C ASN A 53 -5.66 -22.08 -1.29
N ARG A 54 -4.44 -22.46 -0.89
CA ARG A 54 -4.16 -23.18 0.37
C ARG A 54 -3.96 -22.27 1.56
N ARG A 55 -3.97 -20.95 1.37
CA ARG A 55 -3.55 -19.98 2.39
C ARG A 55 -4.65 -19.00 2.83
N THR A 56 -5.82 -19.06 2.19
CA THR A 56 -7.00 -18.25 2.55
C THR A 56 -7.64 -18.73 3.85
N ILE A 57 -8.33 -17.82 4.55
CA ILE A 57 -8.89 -18.07 5.88
C ILE A 57 -10.12 -18.97 5.84
N CYS A 58 -11.08 -18.72 4.94
CA CYS A 58 -12.28 -19.55 4.80
C CYS A 58 -12.22 -20.37 3.51
N LEU A 59 -12.03 -21.69 3.63
CA LEU A 59 -11.79 -22.58 2.50
C LEU A 59 -13.07 -22.98 1.74
N ASN A 60 -14.24 -22.85 2.37
CA ASN A 60 -15.54 -23.20 1.79
C ASN A 60 -16.54 -22.04 1.83
N ALA A 61 -16.07 -20.80 1.64
CA ALA A 61 -16.88 -19.60 1.77
C ALA A 61 -18.19 -19.63 0.95
N PRO A 62 -18.25 -20.11 -0.32
CA PRO A 62 -19.51 -20.21 -1.06
C PRO A 62 -20.55 -21.15 -0.42
N GLN A 63 -20.12 -22.32 0.07
CA GLN A 63 -20.99 -23.30 0.76
C GLN A 63 -21.48 -22.72 2.09
N TYR A 64 -20.59 -22.06 2.81
CA TYR A 64 -20.94 -21.40 4.05
C TYR A 64 -21.97 -20.29 3.80
N PHE A 65 -21.73 -19.37 2.85
CA PHE A 65 -22.66 -18.27 2.54
C PHE A 65 -24.03 -18.75 2.05
N SER A 66 -24.10 -19.89 1.37
CA SER A 66 -25.36 -20.54 0.97
C SER A 66 -26.03 -21.37 2.06
N ALA A 67 -25.48 -21.35 3.29
CA ALA A 67 -25.96 -22.12 4.44
C ALA A 67 -26.00 -23.65 4.23
N LYS A 68 -25.22 -24.16 3.28
CA LYS A 68 -25.10 -25.61 3.03
C LYS A 68 -24.16 -26.29 4.02
N GLU A 69 -23.15 -25.57 4.49
CA GLU A 69 -22.10 -26.08 5.38
C GLU A 69 -21.69 -25.03 6.42
N GLU A 70 -21.04 -25.49 7.49
CA GLU A 70 -20.31 -24.64 8.45
C GLU A 70 -18.97 -24.17 7.87
N PRO A 71 -18.40 -23.05 8.34
CA PRO A 71 -17.18 -22.50 7.77
C PRO A 71 -15.97 -23.36 8.15
N GLN A 72 -15.19 -23.74 7.14
CA GLN A 72 -13.91 -24.42 7.29
C GLN A 72 -12.79 -23.40 7.33
N PHE A 73 -12.25 -23.16 8.52
CA PHE A 73 -11.20 -22.18 8.75
C PHE A 73 -9.80 -22.76 8.58
N ASN A 74 -8.91 -21.95 8.00
CA ASN A 74 -7.50 -22.22 7.84
C ASN A 74 -6.68 -21.02 8.32
N TRP A 75 -6.55 -20.89 9.64
CA TRP A 75 -5.90 -19.75 10.28
C TRP A 75 -4.37 -19.77 10.18
N GLN A 76 -3.77 -20.96 10.13
CA GLN A 76 -2.33 -21.15 10.35
C GLN A 76 -1.43 -20.34 9.40
N PRO A 77 -1.71 -20.24 8.09
CA PRO A 77 -0.87 -19.45 7.20
C PRO A 77 -0.89 -17.96 7.54
N THR A 78 -2.06 -17.44 7.93
CA THR A 78 -2.21 -16.04 8.36
C THR A 78 -1.58 -15.82 9.74
N ASP A 79 -1.79 -16.72 10.69
CA ASP A 79 -1.17 -16.65 12.02
C ASP A 79 0.35 -16.61 11.92
N ALA A 80 0.97 -17.52 11.14
CA ALA A 80 2.41 -17.57 10.96
C ALA A 80 2.95 -16.29 10.30
N TYR A 81 2.26 -15.79 9.28
CA TYR A 81 2.63 -14.54 8.62
C TYR A 81 2.60 -13.34 9.58
N LEU A 82 1.53 -13.20 10.36
CA LEU A 82 1.40 -12.10 11.33
C LEU A 82 2.40 -12.23 12.49
N LYS A 83 2.64 -13.45 13.00
CA LYS A 83 3.67 -13.69 14.03
C LYS A 83 5.04 -13.25 13.55
N ASN A 84 5.46 -13.69 12.37
CA ASN A 84 6.75 -13.32 11.80
C ASN A 84 6.86 -11.81 11.59
N SER A 85 5.77 -11.18 11.15
CA SER A 85 5.71 -9.74 10.93
C SER A 85 5.80 -8.93 12.22
N LEU A 86 5.16 -9.38 13.31
CA LEU A 86 5.13 -8.66 14.59
C LEU A 86 6.31 -9.00 15.53
N SER A 87 6.98 -10.14 15.33
CA SER A 87 8.10 -10.60 16.16
C SER A 87 9.48 -10.34 15.52
N ASN A 88 9.56 -9.47 14.52
CA ASN A 88 10.82 -9.17 13.85
C ASN A 88 11.88 -8.67 14.85
N LYS A 89 12.96 -9.43 15.02
CA LYS A 89 14.07 -9.13 15.94
C LYS A 89 14.75 -7.77 15.70
N TYR A 90 14.53 -7.17 14.54
CA TYR A 90 15.10 -5.87 14.17
C TYR A 90 14.18 -4.69 14.50
N TYR A 91 13.02 -4.90 15.11
CA TYR A 91 12.30 -3.79 15.73
C TYR A 91 13.11 -3.29 16.93
N GLN A 92 13.69 -2.10 16.77
CA GLN A 92 14.53 -1.43 17.76
C GLN A 92 13.76 -0.21 18.30
N GLY A 93 13.83 0.02 19.60
CA GLY A 93 13.29 1.24 20.22
C GLY A 93 11.91 1.11 20.86
N LYS A 94 11.29 2.25 21.17
CA LYS A 94 10.03 2.35 21.94
C LYS A 94 8.77 2.10 21.10
N GLN A 95 8.85 2.22 19.77
CA GLN A 95 7.71 2.08 18.89
C GLN A 95 7.38 0.60 18.66
N LYS A 96 6.12 0.24 18.89
CA LYS A 96 5.63 -1.12 18.69
C LYS A 96 5.26 -1.30 17.22
N PRO A 97 5.57 -2.45 16.60
CA PRO A 97 5.08 -2.76 15.28
C PRO A 97 3.55 -2.80 15.28
N ASN A 98 2.96 -2.27 14.22
CA ASN A 98 1.54 -2.23 13.97
C ASN A 98 1.25 -2.83 12.59
N ILE A 99 0.06 -3.44 12.46
CA ILE A 99 -0.44 -3.95 11.19
C ILE A 99 -1.80 -3.32 10.94
N LEU A 100 -1.91 -2.59 9.84
CA LEU A 100 -3.17 -2.31 9.17
C LEU A 100 -3.63 -3.57 8.44
N PHE A 101 -4.64 -4.25 8.99
CA PHE A 101 -5.17 -5.48 8.42
C PHE A 101 -6.30 -5.14 7.44
N ARG A 102 -6.10 -5.47 6.17
CA ARG A 102 -7.06 -5.25 5.10
C ARG A 102 -7.99 -6.47 4.98
N ILE A 103 -9.26 -6.27 5.28
CA ILE A 103 -10.30 -7.30 5.16
C ILE A 103 -10.86 -7.29 3.75
N GLY A 104 -10.71 -8.40 3.02
CA GLY A 104 -11.28 -8.53 1.69
C GLY A 104 -10.73 -9.75 0.95
N ARG A 105 -10.95 -9.76 -0.36
CA ARG A 105 -10.42 -10.79 -1.28
C ARG A 105 -9.09 -10.37 -1.88
N MET A 106 -8.29 -11.34 -2.32
CA MET A 106 -7.10 -11.06 -3.14
C MET A 106 -7.47 -10.59 -4.54
N LEU A 107 -6.55 -9.91 -5.22
CA LEU A 107 -6.62 -9.70 -6.68
C LEU A 107 -6.86 -11.04 -7.39
N ASN A 108 -7.74 -11.04 -8.39
CA ASN A 108 -8.25 -12.24 -9.08
C ASN A 108 -8.96 -13.27 -8.17
N GLY A 109 -9.22 -12.95 -6.89
CA GLY A 109 -9.89 -13.81 -5.91
C GLY A 109 -11.42 -13.75 -5.94
N GLY A 110 -11.98 -12.94 -6.84
CA GLY A 110 -13.42 -12.65 -6.99
C GLY A 110 -13.78 -11.22 -6.56
N LYS A 111 -14.68 -10.59 -7.30
CA LYS A 111 -15.07 -9.16 -7.15
C LYS A 111 -16.54 -8.96 -6.78
N HIS A 112 -17.27 -10.04 -6.54
CA HIS A 112 -18.68 -9.98 -6.19
C HIS A 112 -18.88 -9.58 -4.74
N LYS A 113 -19.92 -8.81 -4.46
CA LYS A 113 -20.46 -8.73 -3.11
C LYS A 113 -20.66 -10.15 -2.54
N PRO A 114 -20.31 -10.42 -1.27
CA PRO A 114 -20.62 -11.69 -0.64
C PRO A 114 -22.11 -12.02 -0.79
N THR A 115 -22.44 -13.25 -1.17
CA THR A 115 -23.84 -13.66 -1.41
C THR A 115 -24.70 -13.63 -0.15
N ASN A 116 -24.07 -13.62 1.03
CA ASN A 116 -24.72 -13.41 2.32
C ASN A 116 -23.83 -12.50 3.20
N ILE A 117 -24.24 -11.23 3.36
CA ILE A 117 -23.50 -10.24 4.15
C ILE A 117 -23.45 -10.61 5.63
N GLU A 118 -24.51 -11.18 6.20
CA GLU A 118 -24.56 -11.54 7.62
C GLU A 118 -23.52 -12.62 7.94
N LYS A 119 -23.45 -13.66 7.11
CA LYS A 119 -22.42 -14.70 7.24
C LYS A 119 -21.01 -14.16 6.99
N TYR A 120 -20.84 -13.23 6.05
CA TYR A 120 -19.55 -12.54 5.90
C TYR A 120 -19.17 -11.78 7.18
N CYS A 121 -20.12 -11.06 7.79
CA CYS A 121 -19.91 -10.38 9.07
C CYS A 121 -19.57 -11.37 10.21
N GLN A 122 -20.14 -12.58 10.21
CA GLN A 122 -19.75 -13.62 11.17
C GLN A 122 -18.28 -14.06 10.99
N LEU A 123 -17.77 -14.17 9.75
CA LEU A 123 -16.34 -14.41 9.49
C LEU A 123 -15.49 -13.23 9.99
N VAL A 124 -15.92 -12.00 9.71
CA VAL A 124 -15.22 -10.77 10.16
C VAL A 124 -15.14 -10.74 11.68
N LYS A 125 -16.26 -11.02 12.37
CA LYS A 125 -16.29 -11.11 13.83
C LYS A 125 -15.26 -12.12 14.34
N LYS A 126 -15.20 -13.33 13.76
CA LYS A 126 -14.23 -14.35 14.15
C LYS A 126 -12.78 -13.92 13.91
N LEU A 127 -12.52 -13.23 12.80
CA LEU A 127 -11.21 -12.67 12.46
C LEU A 127 -10.79 -11.59 13.48
N VAL A 128 -11.68 -10.65 13.79
CA VAL A 128 -11.42 -9.57 14.75
C VAL A 128 -11.26 -10.13 16.17
N GLU A 129 -12.12 -11.06 16.59
CA GLU A 129 -11.98 -11.79 17.86
C GLU A 129 -10.59 -12.44 17.95
N ARG A 130 -10.16 -13.15 16.90
CA ARG A 130 -8.86 -13.84 16.88
C ARG A 130 -7.68 -12.90 16.99
N TYR A 131 -7.66 -11.83 16.20
CA TYR A 131 -6.46 -11.01 16.02
C TYR A 131 -6.41 -9.72 16.85
N SER A 132 -7.55 -9.25 17.36
CA SER A 132 -7.62 -8.07 18.23
C SER A 132 -7.83 -8.43 19.70
N ILE A 133 -8.69 -9.41 19.99
CA ILE A 133 -9.07 -9.75 21.37
C ILE A 133 -8.24 -10.92 21.90
N ASN A 134 -8.20 -12.02 21.14
CA ASN A 134 -7.59 -13.29 21.53
C ASN A 134 -6.19 -13.50 20.95
N TYR A 135 -5.55 -12.43 20.50
CA TYR A 135 -4.26 -12.46 19.80
C TYR A 135 -3.16 -13.16 20.61
N HIS A 136 -3.19 -13.02 21.94
CA HIS A 136 -2.25 -13.65 22.85
C HIS A 136 -2.42 -15.18 22.91
N LEU A 137 -3.63 -15.71 22.74
CA LEU A 137 -3.91 -17.16 22.72
C LEU A 137 -3.30 -17.85 21.51
N ILE A 138 -3.07 -17.10 20.43
CA ILE A 138 -2.44 -17.60 19.21
C ILE A 138 -0.94 -17.25 19.17
N GLY A 139 -0.42 -16.50 20.15
CA GLY A 139 0.99 -16.14 20.24
C GLY A 139 1.41 -14.94 19.40
N LEU A 140 0.50 -14.02 19.05
CA LEU A 140 0.90 -12.73 18.48
C LEU A 140 1.50 -11.84 19.57
N ALA A 141 2.59 -11.13 19.24
CA ALA A 141 3.26 -10.21 20.16
C ALA A 141 2.38 -9.00 20.51
N TYR A 142 1.57 -8.54 19.55
CA TYR A 142 0.70 -7.36 19.67
C TYR A 142 -0.65 -7.64 19.00
N PRO A 143 -1.75 -7.01 19.47
CA PRO A 143 -3.03 -7.11 18.79
C PRO A 143 -3.02 -6.32 17.48
N ILE A 144 -3.82 -6.77 16.52
CA ILE A 144 -4.17 -5.94 15.36
C ILE A 144 -5.05 -4.80 15.85
N SER A 145 -4.69 -3.56 15.50
CA SER A 145 -5.35 -2.36 16.03
C SER A 145 -6.03 -1.50 14.98
N GLU A 146 -5.83 -1.80 13.69
CA GLU A 146 -6.37 -1.04 12.57
C GLU A 146 -6.86 -1.98 11.48
N TYR A 147 -8.07 -1.74 10.97
CA TYR A 147 -8.67 -2.50 9.89
C TYR A 147 -9.07 -1.60 8.72
N GLU A 148 -8.66 -1.97 7.51
CA GLU A 148 -9.16 -1.38 6.26
C GLU A 148 -10.19 -2.34 5.65
N ILE A 149 -11.31 -1.81 5.15
CA ILE A 149 -12.42 -2.62 4.64
C ILE A 149 -12.38 -2.57 3.12
N TRP A 150 -12.13 -3.73 2.51
CA TRP A 150 -12.01 -3.93 1.06
C TRP A 150 -10.77 -3.27 0.43
N ASN A 151 -10.72 -3.25 -0.90
CA ASN A 151 -9.70 -2.61 -1.73
C ASN A 151 -10.33 -2.05 -3.00
N GLU A 152 -10.05 -0.80 -3.35
CA GLU A 152 -10.32 -0.20 -4.65
C GLU A 152 -11.72 -0.52 -5.24
N PRO A 153 -12.82 -0.35 -4.49
CA PRO A 153 -14.15 -0.67 -5.00
C PRO A 153 -14.60 0.22 -6.17
N ASP A 154 -13.85 1.30 -6.44
CA ASP A 154 -14.00 2.18 -7.59
C ASP A 154 -13.32 1.65 -8.87
N LEU A 155 -12.59 0.52 -8.78
CA LEU A 155 -12.12 -0.27 -9.93
C LEU A 155 -13.02 -1.49 -10.14
N GLY A 156 -13.58 -1.60 -11.35
CA GLY A 156 -14.60 -2.60 -11.70
C GLY A 156 -14.11 -4.06 -11.69
N PHE A 157 -12.81 -4.30 -11.45
CA PHE A 157 -12.22 -5.62 -11.25
C PHE A 157 -12.01 -5.99 -9.77
N PHE A 158 -12.15 -5.05 -8.84
CA PHE A 158 -12.10 -5.28 -7.39
C PHE A 158 -13.48 -5.30 -6.73
N TRP A 159 -14.43 -4.56 -7.28
CA TRP A 159 -15.82 -4.65 -6.89
C TRP A 159 -16.70 -4.65 -8.14
N THR A 160 -17.69 -5.54 -8.16
CA THR A 160 -18.59 -5.65 -9.32
C THR A 160 -19.47 -4.43 -9.35
N THR A 161 -19.13 -3.47 -10.21
CA THR A 161 -20.07 -2.50 -10.72
C THR A 161 -20.65 -3.07 -12.02
N PRO A 162 -21.95 -3.39 -12.12
CA PRO A 162 -22.59 -3.49 -13.42
C PRO A 162 -22.27 -2.23 -14.23
N GLU A 163 -22.24 -2.35 -15.55
CA GLU A 163 -21.63 -1.39 -16.48
C GLU A 163 -22.13 0.07 -16.38
N ASP A 164 -23.21 0.35 -15.64
CA ASP A 164 -23.62 1.70 -15.26
C ASP A 164 -24.65 1.64 -14.12
N ASN A 165 -24.24 1.42 -12.86
CA ASN A 165 -25.25 1.47 -11.79
C ASN A 165 -24.74 2.03 -10.46
N GLN A 166 -25.30 3.18 -10.08
CA GLN A 166 -25.26 3.73 -8.71
C GLN A 166 -25.66 2.67 -7.66
N LEU A 167 -26.45 1.66 -8.03
CA LEU A 167 -26.76 0.53 -7.16
C LEU A 167 -25.52 -0.17 -6.63
N ALA A 168 -24.49 -0.45 -7.44
CA ALA A 168 -23.30 -1.15 -6.97
C ALA A 168 -22.47 -0.32 -5.98
N VAL A 169 -22.50 1.00 -6.15
CA VAL A 169 -21.91 1.96 -5.22
C VAL A 169 -22.67 1.92 -3.89
N VAL A 170 -24.00 1.99 -3.91
CA VAL A 170 -24.83 1.88 -2.70
C VAL A 170 -24.68 0.52 -2.03
N GLU A 171 -24.60 -0.58 -2.79
CA GLU A 171 -24.35 -1.92 -2.28
C GLU A 171 -22.99 -2.01 -1.57
N PHE A 172 -21.97 -1.32 -2.08
CA PHE A 172 -20.70 -1.21 -1.39
C PHE A 172 -20.85 -0.45 -0.06
N TYR A 173 -21.62 0.65 -0.03
CA TYR A 173 -21.83 1.42 1.20
C TYR A 173 -22.53 0.59 2.28
N ASP A 174 -23.55 -0.19 1.89
CA ASP A 174 -24.25 -1.10 2.80
C ASP A 174 -23.36 -2.23 3.28
N PHE A 175 -22.52 -2.80 2.40
CA PHE A 175 -21.49 -3.77 2.78
C PHE A 175 -20.50 -3.17 3.79
N TYR A 176 -19.94 -2.00 3.48
CA TYR A 176 -19.02 -1.29 4.36
C TYR A 176 -19.63 -1.05 5.73
N ARG A 177 -20.87 -0.52 5.78
CA ARG A 177 -21.60 -0.28 7.02
C ARG A 177 -21.77 -1.54 7.86
N ALA A 178 -22.17 -2.65 7.25
CA ALA A 178 -22.37 -3.91 7.96
C ALA A 178 -21.06 -4.43 8.56
N VAL A 179 -19.97 -4.38 7.79
CA VAL A 179 -18.63 -4.80 8.25
C VAL A 179 -18.09 -3.87 9.34
N ALA A 180 -18.13 -2.55 9.14
CA ALA A 180 -17.67 -1.55 10.10
C ALA A 180 -18.40 -1.65 11.45
N ASN A 181 -19.73 -1.79 11.41
CA ASN A 181 -20.54 -2.00 12.62
C ASN A 181 -20.16 -3.30 13.34
N THR A 182 -19.91 -4.37 12.58
CA THR A 182 -19.48 -5.66 13.15
C THR A 182 -18.12 -5.54 13.83
N ILE A 183 -17.14 -4.87 13.20
CA ILE A 183 -15.82 -4.64 13.78
C ILE A 183 -15.95 -3.80 15.06
N ARG A 184 -16.68 -2.67 15.00
CA ARG A 184 -16.87 -1.79 16.17
C ARG A 184 -17.57 -2.51 17.33
N ALA A 185 -18.57 -3.33 17.05
CA ALA A 185 -19.26 -4.11 18.08
C ALA A 185 -18.37 -5.20 18.71
N THR A 186 -17.42 -5.74 17.93
CA THR A 186 -16.54 -6.83 18.37
C THR A 186 -15.32 -6.32 19.16
N ALA A 187 -14.69 -5.25 18.68
CA ALA A 187 -13.52 -4.64 19.30
C ALA A 187 -13.63 -3.11 19.25
N PRO A 188 -14.35 -2.47 20.19
CA PRO A 188 -14.66 -1.04 20.12
C PRO A 188 -13.46 -0.10 20.07
N TRP A 189 -12.27 -0.58 20.44
CA TRP A 189 -11.04 0.20 20.53
C TRP A 189 -10.21 0.22 19.23
N VAL A 190 -10.50 -0.67 18.27
CA VAL A 190 -9.74 -0.72 17.00
C VAL A 190 -10.14 0.43 16.09
N LYS A 191 -9.22 0.85 15.22
CA LYS A 191 -9.50 1.85 14.18
C LYS A 191 -10.06 1.17 12.93
N ILE A 192 -11.03 1.82 12.30
CA ILE A 192 -11.75 1.35 11.11
C ILE A 192 -11.58 2.36 9.99
N GLY A 193 -11.01 1.87 8.88
CA GLY A 193 -10.71 2.63 7.67
C GLY A 193 -11.79 2.54 6.61
N SER A 194 -11.67 3.36 5.57
CA SER A 194 -12.38 3.14 4.30
C SER A 194 -11.73 2.00 3.48
N CYS A 195 -11.59 2.18 2.17
CA CYS A 195 -11.48 1.08 1.21
C CYS A 195 -10.37 1.25 0.17
N GLY A 196 -9.32 2.02 0.47
CA GLY A 196 -8.25 2.30 -0.49
C GLY A 196 -8.78 2.82 -1.83
N THR A 197 -9.53 3.93 -1.83
CA THR A 197 -10.09 4.51 -3.06
C THR A 197 -8.99 4.83 -4.09
N THR A 198 -9.13 4.32 -5.31
CA THR A 198 -8.11 4.41 -6.38
C THR A 198 -8.06 5.79 -7.00
N PHE A 199 -9.20 6.27 -7.49
CA PHE A 199 -9.35 7.54 -8.16
C PHE A 199 -9.86 8.55 -7.15
N VAL A 200 -9.00 8.99 -6.23
CA VAL A 200 -9.44 9.81 -5.08
C VAL A 200 -9.79 11.25 -5.44
N PHE A 201 -9.01 11.92 -6.29
CA PHE A 201 -9.22 13.34 -6.55
C PHE A 201 -10.55 13.56 -7.27
N LYS A 202 -11.45 14.40 -6.73
CA LYS A 202 -12.76 14.77 -7.32
C LYS A 202 -13.73 13.61 -7.56
N ASN A 203 -13.62 12.52 -6.80
CA ASN A 203 -14.50 11.36 -6.95
C ASN A 203 -15.78 11.49 -6.12
N GLU A 204 -16.86 11.82 -6.81
CA GLU A 204 -18.16 12.03 -6.19
C GLU A 204 -18.70 10.79 -5.49
N ASN A 205 -18.46 9.59 -6.02
CA ASN A 205 -18.99 8.37 -5.43
C ASN A 205 -18.18 8.02 -4.17
N PHE A 206 -16.90 7.69 -4.33
CA PHE A 206 -16.13 7.09 -3.24
C PHE A 206 -15.45 8.09 -2.30
N VAL A 207 -15.63 9.40 -2.52
CA VAL A 207 -15.24 10.46 -1.58
C VAL A 207 -16.46 11.23 -1.11
N ASP A 208 -17.07 12.05 -1.96
CA ASP A 208 -18.10 13.01 -1.54
C ASP A 208 -19.35 12.29 -0.98
N ASN A 209 -19.96 11.41 -1.78
CA ASN A 209 -21.18 10.69 -1.43
C ASN A 209 -20.92 9.61 -0.37
N PHE A 210 -19.76 8.96 -0.38
CA PHE A 210 -19.39 7.98 0.63
C PHE A 210 -19.20 8.60 2.01
N ILE A 211 -18.48 9.73 2.12
CA ILE A 211 -18.31 10.46 3.39
C ILE A 211 -19.68 10.97 3.88
N ALA A 212 -20.51 11.50 2.98
CA ALA A 212 -21.87 11.91 3.32
C ALA A 212 -22.73 10.73 3.82
N TYR A 213 -22.64 9.56 3.17
CA TYR A 213 -23.34 8.34 3.61
C TYR A 213 -22.91 7.93 5.02
N ILE A 214 -21.59 7.88 5.28
CA ILE A 214 -21.04 7.54 6.61
C ILE A 214 -21.62 8.47 7.67
N LYS A 215 -21.64 9.79 7.41
CA LYS A 215 -22.21 10.78 8.33
C LYS A 215 -23.69 10.53 8.57
N ASN A 216 -24.48 10.40 7.51
CA ASN A 216 -25.94 10.27 7.60
C ASN A 216 -26.39 8.96 8.25
N LYS A 217 -25.61 7.89 8.10
CA LYS A 217 -25.91 6.56 8.66
C LYS A 217 -25.16 6.26 9.96
N HIS A 218 -24.39 7.22 10.48
CA HIS A 218 -23.60 7.08 11.72
C HIS A 218 -22.69 5.83 11.71
N VAL A 219 -22.02 5.60 10.57
CA VAL A 219 -21.15 4.42 10.41
C VAL A 219 -19.81 4.64 11.12
N PRO A 220 -19.26 3.64 11.85
CA PRO A 220 -17.92 3.72 12.42
C PRO A 220 -16.87 4.03 11.36
N PHE A 221 -16.06 5.05 11.60
CA PHE A 221 -15.15 5.62 10.62
C PHE A 221 -14.06 6.45 11.32
N ASP A 222 -12.85 5.91 11.42
CA ASP A 222 -11.73 6.53 12.15
C ASP A 222 -10.66 7.10 11.21
N PHE A 223 -10.55 6.55 9.99
CA PHE A 223 -9.66 7.06 8.96
C PHE A 223 -10.24 6.85 7.55
N TYR A 224 -9.96 7.80 6.66
CA TYR A 224 -10.17 7.65 5.23
C TYR A 224 -8.87 7.17 4.58
N SER A 225 -8.95 6.06 3.86
CA SER A 225 -7.85 5.45 3.13
C SER A 225 -8.03 5.59 1.62
N TYR A 226 -6.97 5.98 0.91
CA TYR A 226 -6.94 6.10 -0.54
C TYR A 226 -5.58 5.67 -1.10
N HIS A 227 -5.53 5.44 -2.41
CA HIS A 227 -4.29 5.11 -3.12
C HIS A 227 -3.80 6.31 -3.92
N TYR A 228 -2.50 6.38 -4.15
CA TYR A 228 -1.92 7.38 -5.02
C TYR A 228 -0.73 6.85 -5.81
N TYR A 229 -0.91 6.79 -7.13
CA TYR A 229 0.18 6.56 -8.06
C TYR A 229 0.30 7.75 -8.98
N ALA A 230 1.53 8.24 -9.22
CA ALA A 230 1.76 9.41 -10.06
C ALA A 230 1.67 9.12 -11.58
N ILE A 231 0.73 8.24 -11.97
CA ILE A 231 0.59 7.74 -13.35
C ILE A 231 0.20 8.82 -14.37
N HIS A 232 -0.34 9.96 -13.94
CA HIS A 232 -0.79 11.01 -14.88
C HIS A 232 0.23 12.14 -15.07
N THR A 233 0.99 12.46 -14.02
CA THR A 233 1.79 13.70 -13.97
C THR A 233 3.24 13.45 -13.60
N ALA A 234 3.56 12.27 -13.04
CA ALA A 234 4.80 12.01 -12.32
C ALA A 234 5.08 13.01 -11.17
N ASN A 235 4.11 13.83 -10.75
CA ASN A 235 4.37 14.96 -9.87
C ASN A 235 4.02 14.64 -8.40
N PRO A 236 5.01 14.53 -7.49
CA PRO A 236 4.74 14.26 -6.08
C PRO A 236 3.93 15.36 -5.39
N LYS A 237 3.86 16.58 -5.94
CA LYS A 237 3.09 17.69 -5.35
C LYS A 237 1.58 17.55 -5.50
N ASN A 238 1.09 16.69 -6.40
CA ASN A 238 -0.37 16.50 -6.52
C ASN A 238 -1.01 15.98 -5.23
N ILE A 239 -0.21 15.44 -4.30
CA ILE A 239 -0.71 15.04 -2.99
C ILE A 239 -1.34 16.19 -2.21
N TYR A 240 -0.88 17.44 -2.39
CA TYR A 240 -1.50 18.60 -1.73
C TYR A 240 -2.95 18.81 -2.17
N GLU A 241 -3.22 18.75 -3.48
CA GLU A 241 -4.57 18.91 -4.04
C GLU A 241 -5.48 17.76 -3.63
N ILE A 242 -4.96 16.53 -3.64
CA ILE A 242 -5.69 15.34 -3.19
C ILE A 242 -6.04 15.46 -1.71
N GLN A 243 -5.05 15.80 -0.88
CA GLN A 243 -5.21 15.87 0.56
C GLN A 243 -6.14 17.02 0.96
N ASP A 244 -6.04 18.19 0.33
CA ASP A 244 -6.98 19.30 0.51
C ASP A 244 -8.41 18.88 0.11
N TYR A 245 -8.56 18.21 -1.04
CA TYR A 245 -9.85 17.70 -1.50
C TYR A 245 -10.47 16.73 -0.49
N VAL A 246 -9.74 15.72 -0.02
CA VAL A 246 -10.24 14.75 0.98
C VAL A 246 -10.54 15.45 2.32
N ARG A 247 -9.59 16.25 2.83
CA ARG A 247 -9.67 16.91 4.13
C ARG A 247 -10.87 17.83 4.24
N SER A 248 -11.07 18.71 3.25
CA SER A 248 -12.20 19.63 3.19
C SER A 248 -13.56 18.92 3.16
N ARG A 249 -13.63 17.71 2.56
CA ARG A 249 -14.86 16.89 2.52
C ARG A 249 -15.14 16.26 3.87
N LEU A 250 -14.11 15.70 4.50
CA LEU A 250 -14.22 15.21 5.87
C LEU A 250 -14.64 16.34 6.83
N ASP A 251 -14.02 17.51 6.74
CA ASP A 251 -14.31 18.65 7.62
C ASP A 251 -15.72 19.19 7.43
N LYS A 252 -16.19 19.28 6.18
CA LYS A 252 -17.58 19.65 5.84
C LYS A 252 -18.61 18.75 6.53
N HIS A 253 -18.28 17.48 6.76
CA HIS A 253 -19.15 16.50 7.42
C HIS A 253 -18.88 16.36 8.94
N GLY A 254 -18.01 17.19 9.51
CA GLY A 254 -17.68 17.20 10.94
C GLY A 254 -16.77 16.05 11.36
N PHE A 255 -15.85 15.64 10.47
CA PHE A 255 -14.89 14.57 10.69
C PHE A 255 -13.46 15.09 10.85
N GLN A 256 -13.27 16.22 11.54
CA GLN A 256 -11.95 16.86 11.74
C GLN A 256 -10.90 15.93 12.34
N GLN A 257 -11.32 14.98 13.18
CA GLN A 257 -10.48 13.99 13.83
C GLN A 257 -10.18 12.74 12.99
N VAL A 258 -10.93 12.51 11.90
CA VAL A 258 -10.73 11.36 11.02
C VAL A 258 -9.42 11.52 10.26
N LYS A 259 -8.58 10.49 10.30
CA LYS A 259 -7.24 10.49 9.75
C LYS A 259 -7.24 10.25 8.23
N CYS A 260 -6.18 10.64 7.53
CA CYS A 260 -5.98 10.37 6.10
C CYS A 260 -4.81 9.40 5.89
N TYR A 261 -5.09 8.20 5.38
CA TYR A 261 -4.08 7.18 5.09
C TYR A 261 -3.93 6.99 3.58
N ILE A 262 -2.69 6.98 3.10
CA ILE A 262 -2.37 6.52 1.74
C ILE A 262 -2.00 5.04 1.84
N THR A 263 -2.92 4.15 1.50
CA THR A 263 -2.77 2.70 1.76
C THR A 263 -2.05 1.95 0.64
N GLU A 264 -1.85 2.60 -0.50
CA GLU A 264 -0.89 2.22 -1.54
C GLU A 264 -0.36 3.47 -2.25
N TRP A 265 0.93 3.49 -2.52
CA TRP A 265 1.52 4.48 -3.41
C TRP A 265 2.82 4.01 -4.05
N ALA A 266 3.09 4.52 -5.25
CA ALA A 266 4.37 4.42 -5.95
C ALA A 266 4.41 5.42 -7.12
N LEU A 267 5.48 5.39 -7.92
CA LEU A 267 5.57 6.19 -9.15
C LEU A 267 4.58 5.70 -10.22
N THR A 268 4.33 4.39 -10.28
CA THR A 268 3.44 3.75 -11.26
C THR A 268 2.68 2.58 -10.65
N ALA A 269 1.44 2.37 -11.13
CA ALA A 269 0.56 1.25 -10.77
C ALA A 269 0.54 0.13 -11.83
N TYR A 270 1.28 0.28 -12.93
CA TYR A 270 1.21 -0.66 -14.05
C TYR A 270 2.28 -1.74 -13.92
N ALA A 271 1.87 -2.99 -13.83
CA ALA A 271 2.77 -4.11 -13.64
C ALA A 271 3.53 -4.43 -14.95
N SER A 272 4.85 -4.44 -14.90
CA SER A 272 5.75 -4.88 -15.97
C SER A 272 7.20 -4.89 -15.48
N LYS A 273 8.06 -5.72 -16.09
CA LYS A 273 9.51 -5.70 -15.83
C LYS A 273 10.14 -4.30 -15.97
N ILE A 274 9.64 -3.49 -16.91
CA ILE A 274 10.09 -2.12 -17.16
C ILE A 274 9.64 -1.19 -16.02
N ASN A 275 8.40 -1.31 -15.57
CA ASN A 275 7.86 -0.53 -14.46
C ASN A 275 8.48 -0.91 -13.11
N ASN A 276 8.81 -2.18 -12.88
CA ASN A 276 9.55 -2.60 -11.68
C ASN A 276 10.95 -2.01 -11.65
N THR A 277 11.64 -2.06 -12.79
CA THR A 277 12.94 -1.38 -12.95
C THR A 277 12.80 0.13 -12.67
N LYS A 278 11.73 0.77 -13.16
CA LYS A 278 11.44 2.18 -12.85
C LYS A 278 11.28 2.43 -11.36
N ASN A 279 10.41 1.68 -10.68
CA ASN A 279 10.16 1.82 -9.25
C ASN A 279 11.40 1.58 -8.39
N GLN A 280 12.41 0.87 -8.90
CA GLN A 280 13.68 0.58 -8.21
C GLN A 280 14.83 1.54 -8.60
N SER A 281 14.60 2.44 -9.57
CA SER A 281 15.61 3.32 -10.14
C SER A 281 15.96 4.52 -9.23
N HIS A 282 17.05 5.22 -9.55
CA HIS A 282 17.43 6.46 -8.89
C HIS A 282 16.38 7.58 -9.08
N VAL A 283 15.63 7.55 -10.19
CA VAL A 283 14.52 8.49 -10.44
C VAL A 283 13.37 8.24 -9.46
N ALA A 284 12.98 6.98 -9.29
CA ALA A 284 11.97 6.62 -8.30
C ALA A 284 12.44 6.89 -6.87
N ALA A 285 13.74 6.73 -6.57
CA ALA A 285 14.31 7.09 -5.27
C ALA A 285 14.13 8.58 -4.93
N ALA A 286 14.40 9.46 -5.89
CA ALA A 286 14.20 10.90 -5.74
C ALA A 286 12.69 11.27 -5.63
N TYR A 287 11.85 10.65 -6.47
CA TYR A 287 10.39 10.80 -6.38
C TYR A 287 9.86 10.38 -5.01
N LEU A 288 10.27 9.19 -4.52
CA LEU A 288 9.81 8.59 -3.28
C LEU A 288 10.10 9.51 -2.09
N LEU A 289 11.34 10.02 -2.02
CA LEU A 289 11.73 10.95 -0.96
C LEU A 289 10.96 12.29 -1.06
N SER A 290 10.82 12.86 -2.26
CA SER A 290 10.06 14.09 -2.49
C SER A 290 8.57 13.91 -2.12
N PHE A 291 7.96 12.79 -2.53
CA PHE A 291 6.58 12.44 -2.22
C PHE A 291 6.35 12.32 -0.71
N LEU A 292 7.20 11.60 0.02
CA LEU A 292 7.02 11.45 1.46
C LEU A 292 7.11 12.78 2.21
N ILE A 293 8.04 13.66 1.80
CA ILE A 293 8.14 15.01 2.36
C ILE A 293 6.87 15.82 2.08
N HIS A 294 6.37 15.82 0.83
CA HIS A 294 5.13 16.53 0.50
C HIS A 294 3.90 15.92 1.19
N ALA A 295 3.81 14.60 1.33
CA ALA A 295 2.71 13.93 2.01
C ALA A 295 2.67 14.33 3.50
N GLU A 296 3.83 14.33 4.18
CA GLU A 296 3.93 14.83 5.56
C GLU A 296 3.51 16.31 5.66
N GLN A 297 4.01 17.16 4.77
CA GLN A 297 3.69 18.59 4.74
C GLN A 297 2.22 18.87 4.39
N ALA A 298 1.58 18.02 3.60
CA ALA A 298 0.16 18.09 3.28
C ALA A 298 -0.74 17.64 4.46
N GLY A 299 -0.16 17.02 5.49
CA GLY A 299 -0.91 16.52 6.65
C GLY A 299 -1.49 15.12 6.45
N VAL A 300 -0.84 14.27 5.63
CA VAL A 300 -1.15 12.84 5.54
C VAL A 300 -0.69 12.15 6.83
N ASP A 301 -1.54 11.34 7.44
CA ASP A 301 -1.22 10.71 8.73
C ASP A 301 -0.38 9.43 8.59
N LYS A 302 -0.62 8.62 7.56
CA LYS A 302 0.17 7.41 7.24
C LYS A 302 0.26 7.20 5.73
N ALA A 303 1.39 6.67 5.25
CA ALA A 303 1.57 6.29 3.85
C ALA A 303 2.29 4.92 3.73
N TYR A 304 1.64 3.98 3.05
CA TYR A 304 2.11 2.61 2.88
C TYR A 304 2.59 2.39 1.44
N LEU A 305 3.90 2.26 1.25
CA LEU A 305 4.51 2.02 -0.05
C LEU A 305 4.08 0.65 -0.59
N TYR A 306 3.67 0.60 -1.86
CA TYR A 306 3.45 -0.65 -2.59
C TYR A 306 4.65 -0.97 -3.49
N ARG A 307 5.57 -1.88 -3.13
CA ARG A 307 5.65 -2.71 -1.91
C ARG A 307 7.10 -2.97 -1.48
N ALA A 308 7.31 -3.40 -0.24
CA ALA A 308 8.62 -3.47 0.40
C ALA A 308 9.30 -4.87 0.38
N ASP A 309 9.11 -5.66 -0.67
CA ASP A 309 9.72 -6.97 -0.86
C ASP A 309 10.32 -7.14 -2.28
N GLY A 310 10.59 -8.38 -2.71
CA GLY A 310 11.14 -8.68 -4.03
C GLY A 310 10.09 -9.02 -5.09
N ALA A 311 8.79 -8.89 -4.80
CA ALA A 311 7.73 -9.20 -5.75
C ALA A 311 7.57 -8.10 -6.82
N GLU A 312 6.55 -8.24 -7.67
CA GLU A 312 6.09 -7.16 -8.56
C GLU A 312 5.89 -5.85 -7.77
N PHE A 313 6.35 -4.72 -8.30
CA PHE A 313 6.44 -3.40 -7.64
C PHE A 313 7.37 -3.33 -6.41
N GLY A 314 8.06 -4.42 -6.10
CA GLY A 314 8.92 -4.56 -4.94
C GLY A 314 10.13 -3.63 -4.94
N LEU A 315 10.55 -3.21 -3.76
CA LEU A 315 11.78 -2.45 -3.55
C LEU A 315 13.07 -3.24 -3.82
N PHE A 316 13.02 -4.57 -3.88
CA PHE A 316 14.19 -5.43 -3.99
C PHE A 316 14.21 -6.22 -5.29
N ASN A 317 15.40 -6.50 -5.79
CA ASN A 317 15.61 -7.22 -7.04
C ASN A 317 16.88 -8.08 -6.96
N SER A 318 17.15 -8.89 -8.00
CA SER A 318 18.26 -9.84 -8.00
C SER A 318 19.63 -9.23 -8.30
N ASN A 319 19.70 -7.95 -8.65
CA ASN A 319 20.94 -7.28 -9.08
C ASN A 319 21.73 -6.65 -7.92
N SER A 320 21.08 -6.36 -6.79
CA SER A 320 21.72 -5.64 -5.68
C SER A 320 21.05 -5.97 -4.36
N TYR A 321 21.78 -5.84 -3.25
CA TYR A 321 21.21 -6.04 -1.90
C TYR A 321 20.04 -5.08 -1.61
N ALA A 322 20.11 -3.85 -2.10
CA ALA A 322 19.05 -2.85 -1.98
C ALA A 322 19.03 -1.93 -3.21
N SER A 323 17.85 -1.71 -3.78
CA SER A 323 17.65 -0.75 -4.86
C SER A 323 17.85 0.70 -4.38
N TYR A 324 17.88 1.65 -5.32
CA TYR A 324 17.93 3.07 -4.97
C TYR A 324 16.69 3.49 -4.18
N ALA A 325 15.51 3.02 -4.59
CA ALA A 325 14.27 3.31 -3.89
C ALA A 325 14.24 2.71 -2.48
N ALA A 326 14.81 1.51 -2.29
CA ALA A 326 14.93 0.90 -0.97
C ALA A 326 15.81 1.74 -0.03
N GLN A 327 16.92 2.27 -0.55
CA GLN A 327 17.80 3.17 0.21
C GLN A 327 17.11 4.50 0.54
N ALA A 328 16.40 5.11 -0.40
CA ALA A 328 15.65 6.35 -0.16
C ALA A 328 14.53 6.18 0.87
N PHE A 329 13.78 5.08 0.79
CA PHE A 329 12.73 4.79 1.76
C PHE A 329 13.30 4.54 3.15
N TRP A 330 14.41 3.81 3.24
CA TRP A 330 15.14 3.64 4.50
C TRP A 330 15.63 4.98 5.07
N LEU A 331 16.20 5.86 4.24
CA LEU A 331 16.67 7.19 4.66
C LEU A 331 15.54 8.04 5.25
N TYR A 332 14.38 8.08 4.59
CA TYR A 332 13.21 8.76 5.14
C TYR A 332 12.79 8.17 6.50
N ASN A 333 12.73 6.83 6.60
CA ASN A 333 12.37 6.17 7.85
C ASN A 333 13.39 6.44 8.97
N GLN A 334 14.69 6.53 8.67
CA GLN A 334 15.69 6.92 9.66
C GLN A 334 15.51 8.37 10.12
N PHE A 335 15.24 9.29 9.20
CA PHE A 335 14.96 10.68 9.54
C PHE A 335 13.71 10.80 10.42
N ALA A 336 12.59 10.20 10.00
CA ALA A 336 11.32 10.29 10.70
C ALA A 336 11.36 9.63 12.08
N SER A 337 12.04 8.48 12.23
CA SER A 337 12.09 7.75 13.51
C SER A 337 13.00 8.37 14.56
N HIS A 338 13.97 9.20 14.17
CA HIS A 338 14.88 9.89 15.09
C HIS A 338 14.51 11.36 15.30
N ARG A 339 13.50 11.89 14.61
CA ARG A 339 13.04 13.27 14.79
C ARG A 339 12.41 13.46 16.18
N ASP A 340 12.89 14.47 16.89
CA ASP A 340 12.32 14.94 18.15
C ASP A 340 11.51 16.23 17.92
N SER A 341 12.06 17.18 17.16
CA SER A 341 11.36 18.38 16.71
C SER A 341 11.63 18.69 15.23
N SER A 342 10.62 19.24 14.56
CA SER A 342 10.75 19.66 13.15
C SER A 342 11.37 21.05 13.08
N ILE A 343 12.31 21.24 12.15
CA ILE A 343 12.81 22.57 11.79
C ILE A 343 11.93 23.06 10.64
N ILE A 344 10.96 23.91 10.96
CA ILE A 344 9.96 24.38 10.00
C ILE A 344 10.27 25.82 9.63
N LYS A 345 11.22 25.99 8.71
CA LYS A 345 11.15 27.11 7.77
C LYS A 345 11.61 26.64 6.41
N LEU A 346 10.64 26.50 5.52
CA LEU A 346 10.86 26.07 4.16
C LEU A 346 11.17 27.33 3.34
N THR A 347 12.36 27.40 2.76
CA THR A 347 12.52 28.20 1.54
C THR A 347 11.49 27.68 0.55
N ASP A 348 10.77 28.57 -0.14
CA ASP A 348 9.86 28.13 -1.19
C ASP A 348 10.67 27.50 -2.33
N THR A 349 10.66 26.17 -2.38
CA THR A 349 11.30 25.37 -3.43
C THR A 349 10.30 24.82 -4.42
N SER A 350 9.04 25.27 -4.36
CA SER A 350 7.91 24.68 -5.07
C SER A 350 8.10 24.65 -6.60
N LYS A 351 8.91 25.54 -7.17
CA LYS A 351 9.19 25.64 -8.61
C LYS A 351 10.51 25.01 -9.07
N THR A 352 11.26 24.41 -8.15
CA THR A 352 12.68 24.09 -8.35
C THR A 352 12.97 22.63 -8.67
N GLY A 353 12.03 21.72 -8.37
CA GLY A 353 12.27 20.27 -8.32
C GLY A 353 12.98 19.79 -7.06
N ILE A 354 13.33 20.70 -6.16
CA ILE A 354 14.05 20.37 -4.93
C ILE A 354 13.05 20.37 -3.78
N THR A 355 13.02 19.30 -3.02
CA THR A 355 12.18 19.16 -1.83
C THR A 355 13.08 18.99 -0.62
N THR A 356 12.82 19.72 0.46
CA THR A 356 13.63 19.66 1.68
C THR A 356 12.76 19.50 2.91
N THR A 357 13.30 18.83 3.92
CA THR A 357 12.77 18.81 5.29
C THR A 357 13.92 18.72 6.29
N GLY A 358 13.72 19.25 7.49
CA GLY A 358 14.73 19.31 8.54
C GLY A 358 14.14 18.95 9.90
N ALA A 359 14.95 18.30 10.73
CA ALA A 359 14.58 17.93 12.09
C ALA A 359 15.79 17.94 13.02
N ILE A 360 15.53 18.19 14.31
CA ILE A 360 16.48 17.96 15.39
C ILE A 360 16.14 16.62 16.02
N ASN A 361 17.15 15.77 16.22
CA ASN A 361 16.98 14.52 16.97
C ASN A 361 17.29 14.70 18.47
N ALA A 362 16.98 13.67 19.27
CA ALA A 362 17.21 13.66 20.71
C ALA A 362 18.68 13.87 21.15
N ASN A 363 19.64 13.74 20.24
CA ASN A 363 21.07 13.98 20.50
C ASN A 363 21.51 15.40 20.11
N ASN A 364 20.57 16.33 19.88
CA ASN A 364 20.83 17.67 19.35
C ASN A 364 21.60 17.64 18.02
N GLN A 365 21.31 16.68 17.15
CA GLN A 365 21.83 16.67 15.77
C GLN A 365 20.75 17.15 14.81
N ILE A 366 21.11 18.10 13.96
CA ILE A 366 20.27 18.56 12.85
C ILE A 366 20.42 17.56 11.69
N ASN A 367 19.30 16.97 11.27
CA ASN A 367 19.21 16.12 10.10
C ASN A 367 18.40 16.86 9.03
N ILE A 368 18.91 16.83 7.79
CA ILE A 368 18.25 17.47 6.65
C ILE A 368 18.14 16.42 5.55
N LEU A 369 16.93 16.25 5.02
CA LEU A 369 16.69 15.46 3.82
C LEU A 369 16.47 16.40 2.64
N ILE A 370 17.07 16.03 1.51
CA ILE A 370 16.98 16.77 0.26
C ILE A 370 16.68 15.75 -0.84
N ALA A 371 15.59 15.97 -1.58
CA ALA A 371 15.29 15.27 -2.81
C ALA A 371 15.44 16.25 -3.97
N ASN A 372 16.11 15.84 -5.04
CA ASN A 372 16.15 16.58 -6.29
C ASN A 372 15.46 15.74 -7.36
N TYR A 373 14.22 16.10 -7.68
CA TYR A 373 13.34 15.35 -8.55
C TYR A 373 12.70 16.26 -9.59
N THR A 374 12.84 15.87 -10.86
CA THR A 374 12.15 16.49 -11.98
C THR A 374 11.04 15.56 -12.44
N ALA A 375 9.80 16.03 -12.43
CA ALA A 375 8.68 15.24 -12.94
C ALA A 375 8.84 15.04 -14.45
N ASP A 376 8.64 13.82 -14.90
CA ASP A 376 8.65 13.45 -16.32
C ASP A 376 7.39 12.63 -16.61
N PRO A 377 6.33 13.25 -17.14
CA PRO A 377 5.09 12.54 -17.43
C PRO A 377 5.26 11.51 -18.56
N THR A 378 6.36 11.56 -19.33
CA THR A 378 6.57 10.65 -20.47
C THR A 378 7.01 9.24 -20.05
N ILE A 379 7.39 9.04 -18.79
CA ILE A 379 7.82 7.74 -18.24
C ILE A 379 6.77 7.07 -17.34
N VAL A 380 5.61 7.71 -17.17
CA VAL A 380 4.46 7.21 -16.40
C VAL A 380 3.23 7.09 -17.30
N GLY A 381 2.12 6.59 -16.75
CA GLY A 381 0.89 6.45 -17.52
C GLY A 381 0.96 5.32 -18.54
N GLU A 382 -0.10 5.19 -19.34
CA GLU A 382 -0.24 4.15 -20.37
C GLU A 382 0.83 4.24 -21.47
N SER A 383 1.11 5.45 -21.95
CA SER A 383 2.13 5.70 -22.98
C SER A 383 3.57 5.52 -22.47
N GLY A 384 3.81 5.69 -21.16
CA GLY A 384 5.12 5.57 -20.54
C GLY A 384 5.47 4.17 -20.03
N GLN A 385 4.54 3.20 -20.06
CA GLN A 385 4.75 1.87 -19.44
C GLN A 385 5.97 1.13 -19.99
N THR A 386 6.31 1.34 -21.26
CA THR A 386 7.43 0.68 -21.96
C THR A 386 8.71 1.51 -21.97
N LYS A 387 8.71 2.71 -21.38
CA LYS A 387 9.85 3.63 -21.39
C LYS A 387 10.59 3.58 -20.05
N LEU A 388 11.91 3.40 -20.11
CA LEU A 388 12.80 3.60 -18.97
C LEU A 388 13.23 5.08 -18.88
N PRO A 389 13.46 5.62 -17.67
CA PRO A 389 14.06 6.93 -17.49
C PRO A 389 15.48 6.97 -18.07
N THR A 390 15.92 8.16 -18.46
CA THR A 390 17.27 8.36 -19.02
C THR A 390 18.34 7.81 -18.08
N GLY A 391 19.26 7.01 -18.63
CA GLY A 391 20.36 6.42 -17.87
C GLY A 391 19.98 5.23 -16.97
N VAL A 392 18.71 4.80 -16.95
CA VAL A 392 18.27 3.59 -16.25
C VAL A 392 18.34 2.40 -17.20
N LYS A 393 19.03 1.33 -16.79
CA LYS A 393 19.09 0.06 -17.52
C LYS A 393 18.07 -0.93 -16.93
N LEU A 394 17.51 -1.79 -17.79
CA LEU A 394 16.61 -2.85 -17.38
C LEU A 394 17.26 -3.72 -16.29
N GLN A 395 16.56 -3.94 -15.18
CA GLN A 395 17.07 -4.74 -14.07
C GLN A 395 16.49 -6.16 -14.10
N SER A 396 17.27 -7.13 -13.64
CA SER A 396 16.81 -8.49 -13.39
C SER A 396 15.91 -8.47 -12.16
N GLN A 397 14.79 -9.18 -12.23
CA GLN A 397 13.74 -9.16 -11.22
C GLN A 397 13.61 -10.57 -10.62
N TYR A 398 13.11 -10.65 -9.39
CA TYR A 398 12.66 -11.93 -8.85
C TYR A 398 11.31 -12.30 -9.46
N TYR A 399 11.07 -13.61 -9.57
CA TYR A 399 9.77 -14.18 -9.90
C TYR A 399 9.57 -15.44 -9.04
N ILE A 400 8.36 -15.98 -9.05
CA ILE A 400 8.01 -17.15 -8.22
C ILE A 400 8.84 -18.36 -8.67
N ASP A 401 9.60 -18.93 -7.75
CA ASP A 401 10.27 -20.21 -7.96
C ASP A 401 9.25 -21.35 -7.84
N THR A 402 9.20 -22.16 -8.90
CA THR A 402 8.28 -23.28 -9.08
C THR A 402 8.99 -24.64 -9.05
N ALA A 403 10.28 -24.67 -8.68
CA ALA A 403 11.09 -25.89 -8.62
C ALA A 403 10.53 -26.92 -7.63
N ILE A 404 9.95 -26.47 -6.52
CA ILE A 404 9.28 -27.32 -5.53
C ILE A 404 7.76 -27.11 -5.62
N PRO A 405 6.96 -28.14 -5.94
CA PRO A 405 5.50 -28.04 -5.95
C PRO A 405 4.94 -27.56 -4.60
N ALA A 406 3.84 -26.80 -4.62
CA ALA A 406 3.27 -26.19 -3.42
C ALA A 406 2.92 -27.21 -2.33
N ASN A 407 2.49 -28.42 -2.70
CA ASN A 407 2.18 -29.51 -1.78
C ASN A 407 3.41 -30.21 -1.16
N LEU A 408 4.62 -29.86 -1.59
CA LEU A 408 5.89 -30.42 -1.10
C LEU A 408 6.79 -29.37 -0.41
N LEU A 409 6.31 -28.13 -0.28
CA LEU A 409 7.02 -27.11 0.49
C LEU A 409 6.99 -27.43 1.97
N ASP A 410 8.00 -26.92 2.69
CA ASP A 410 8.05 -26.92 4.15
C ASP A 410 6.75 -26.34 4.73
N SER A 411 5.94 -27.22 5.31
CA SER A 411 4.59 -26.89 5.73
C SER A 411 4.59 -25.97 6.95
N GLU A 412 5.54 -26.15 7.87
CA GLU A 412 5.67 -25.30 9.05
C GLU A 412 6.06 -23.89 8.66
N ARG A 413 6.98 -23.75 7.69
CA ARG A 413 7.44 -22.44 7.21
C ARG A 413 6.37 -21.67 6.43
N TRP A 414 5.67 -22.32 5.49
CA TRP A 414 4.81 -21.63 4.53
C TRP A 414 3.32 -21.66 4.86
N TYR A 415 2.90 -22.64 5.67
CA TYR A 415 1.50 -22.80 6.09
C TYR A 415 1.30 -22.68 7.61
N GLY A 416 2.38 -22.63 8.40
CA GLY A 416 2.27 -22.51 9.86
C GLY A 416 1.81 -23.78 10.56
N SER A 417 1.85 -24.94 9.89
CA SER A 417 1.46 -26.23 10.44
C SER A 417 2.29 -27.37 9.85
N ASN A 418 2.42 -28.48 10.58
CA ASN A 418 3.13 -29.68 10.08
C ASN A 418 2.43 -30.37 8.89
N ILE A 419 1.17 -30.04 8.61
CA ILE A 419 0.42 -30.52 7.45
C ILE A 419 0.22 -29.42 6.41
N VAL A 420 0.18 -29.81 5.13
CA VAL A 420 -0.23 -28.90 4.05
C VAL A 420 -1.76 -28.76 4.06
N PRO A 421 -2.31 -27.54 4.12
CA PRO A 421 -3.76 -27.34 4.11
C PRO A 421 -4.41 -27.83 2.81
N PRO A 422 -5.70 -28.24 2.85
CA PRO A 422 -6.45 -28.50 1.64
C PRO A 422 -6.57 -27.22 0.81
N ARG A 423 -6.59 -27.38 -0.50
CA ARG A 423 -6.78 -26.27 -1.44
C ARG A 423 -8.25 -25.84 -1.43
N ASN A 424 -8.53 -24.54 -1.29
CA ASN A 424 -9.83 -23.98 -1.63
C ASN A 424 -10.11 -24.19 -3.13
N ARG A 425 -11.21 -24.88 -3.45
CA ARG A 425 -11.66 -25.13 -4.84
C ARG A 425 -12.97 -24.41 -5.18
N ASN A 426 -13.43 -23.55 -4.28
CA ASN A 426 -14.75 -22.97 -4.31
C ASN A 426 -14.71 -21.58 -4.96
N LYS A 427 -14.85 -21.57 -6.29
CA LYS A 427 -14.98 -20.34 -7.06
C LYS A 427 -16.26 -19.61 -6.69
N VAL A 428 -16.15 -18.32 -6.41
CA VAL A 428 -17.30 -17.44 -6.23
C VAL A 428 -17.87 -17.10 -7.61
N LEU A 429 -19.09 -17.56 -7.90
CA LEU A 429 -19.81 -17.29 -9.14
C LEU A 429 -21.06 -16.46 -8.89
N TYR A 430 -21.47 -15.64 -9.86
CA TYR A 430 -22.71 -14.89 -9.84
C TYR A 430 -23.66 -15.41 -10.91
N ASN A 431 -24.84 -15.91 -10.53
CA ASN A 431 -25.82 -16.55 -11.44
C ASN A 431 -25.20 -17.63 -12.36
N GLY A 432 -24.25 -18.41 -11.82
CA GLY A 432 -23.56 -19.47 -12.55
C GLY A 432 -22.57 -19.00 -13.62
N LYS A 433 -22.30 -17.68 -13.72
CA LYS A 433 -21.38 -17.11 -14.71
C LYS A 433 -20.26 -16.30 -14.04
N PRO A 434 -19.05 -16.26 -14.64
CA PRO A 434 -18.08 -15.20 -14.37
C PRO A 434 -18.67 -13.87 -14.83
N VAL A 435 -18.52 -12.81 -14.03
CA VAL A 435 -18.94 -11.47 -14.47
C VAL A 435 -17.75 -10.76 -15.15
N PRO A 436 -17.98 -10.10 -16.31
CA PRO A 436 -17.02 -9.19 -16.94
C PRO A 436 -16.45 -8.16 -15.96
N ASN A 437 -15.26 -7.62 -16.24
CA ASN A 437 -14.81 -6.43 -15.51
C ASN A 437 -15.84 -5.32 -15.74
N GLY A 438 -16.31 -4.72 -14.65
CA GLY A 438 -17.06 -3.48 -14.77
C GLY A 438 -16.15 -2.42 -15.40
N PRO A 439 -16.72 -1.36 -15.99
CA PRO A 439 -15.91 -0.24 -16.42
C PRO A 439 -15.11 0.25 -15.23
N ASN A 440 -13.84 0.53 -15.45
CA ASN A 440 -13.17 1.46 -14.57
C ASN A 440 -13.93 2.76 -14.69
N TRP A 441 -14.24 3.40 -13.58
CA TRP A 441 -14.78 4.75 -13.59
C TRP A 441 -13.56 5.67 -13.47
N PRO A 442 -12.79 5.94 -14.55
CA PRO A 442 -11.86 7.05 -14.47
C PRO A 442 -12.74 8.22 -14.05
N ASN A 443 -12.32 8.91 -13.01
CA ASN A 443 -13.09 10.04 -12.54
C ASN A 443 -13.46 10.92 -13.74
N LYS A 444 -14.77 11.11 -13.99
CA LYS A 444 -15.26 11.93 -15.11
C LYS A 444 -14.97 13.43 -14.87
N ASN A 445 -14.48 13.77 -13.67
CA ASN A 445 -14.15 15.13 -13.24
C ASN A 445 -12.63 15.37 -13.23
N ASP A 446 -12.26 16.65 -13.41
CA ASP A 446 -10.91 17.18 -13.69
C ASP A 446 -9.73 16.29 -13.28
N GLN A 447 -8.88 15.96 -14.27
CA GLN A 447 -7.61 15.29 -14.02
C GLN A 447 -6.66 16.21 -13.25
N LEU A 448 -5.86 15.61 -12.37
CA LEU A 448 -4.71 16.27 -11.76
C LEU A 448 -3.82 16.86 -12.87
N LYS A 449 -3.42 18.11 -12.69
CA LYS A 449 -2.62 18.80 -13.69
C LYS A 449 -1.14 18.67 -13.37
N TYR A 450 -0.36 18.68 -14.43
CA TYR A 450 1.07 18.90 -14.34
C TYR A 450 1.33 20.34 -13.89
N ASP A 451 2.37 20.54 -13.08
CA ASP A 451 2.69 21.83 -12.44
C ASP A 451 3.61 22.71 -13.33
N ASP A 452 3.70 24.01 -13.04
CA ASP A 452 4.46 25.02 -13.79
C ASP A 452 5.95 25.12 -13.38
N ALA A 453 6.47 24.14 -12.64
CA ALA A 453 7.85 24.11 -12.19
C ALA A 453 8.84 24.18 -13.37
N ASN A 454 9.87 25.03 -13.25
CA ASN A 454 10.84 25.27 -14.33
C ASN A 454 12.12 24.43 -14.21
N TYR A 455 12.34 23.80 -13.05
CA TYR A 455 13.45 22.88 -12.74
C TYR A 455 14.87 23.44 -13.01
N GLN A 456 15.03 24.76 -13.15
CA GLN A 456 16.34 25.36 -13.47
C GLN A 456 17.37 25.10 -12.35
N GLN A 457 16.94 25.18 -11.10
CA GLN A 457 17.80 24.95 -9.93
C GLN A 457 18.11 23.47 -9.69
N SER A 458 17.26 22.55 -10.16
CA SER A 458 17.55 21.10 -10.15
C SER A 458 18.86 20.77 -10.87
N SER A 459 19.21 21.55 -11.91
CA SER A 459 20.39 21.31 -12.75
C SER A 459 21.63 22.12 -12.37
N THR A 460 21.45 23.30 -11.75
CA THR A 460 22.51 24.28 -11.51
C THR A 460 23.01 24.32 -10.06
N GLY A 461 22.35 23.61 -9.16
CA GLY A 461 22.68 23.59 -7.74
C GLY A 461 21.72 24.46 -6.91
N TYR A 462 21.66 24.17 -5.61
CA TYR A 462 20.73 24.82 -4.69
C TYR A 462 21.38 25.07 -3.34
N ILE A 463 21.14 26.26 -2.79
CA ILE A 463 21.64 26.67 -1.49
C ILE A 463 20.56 26.36 -0.45
N VAL A 464 20.85 25.41 0.44
CA VAL A 464 20.02 25.17 1.62
C VAL A 464 20.49 26.12 2.71
N THR A 465 19.63 27.05 3.11
CA THR A 465 19.88 27.91 4.26
C THR A 465 19.16 27.34 5.48
N VAL A 466 19.90 27.00 6.53
CA VAL A 466 19.33 26.61 7.82
C VAL A 466 19.27 27.86 8.69
N THR A 467 18.07 28.30 9.03
CA THR A 467 17.83 29.45 9.92
C THR A 467 17.27 28.97 11.25
N ASP A 468 17.25 29.85 12.25
CA ASP A 468 16.65 29.58 13.57
C ASP A 468 17.29 28.38 14.30
N ILE A 469 18.60 28.18 14.10
CA ILE A 469 19.35 27.19 14.86
C ILE A 469 19.37 27.62 16.34
N PRO A 470 18.98 26.74 17.29
CA PRO A 470 18.96 27.09 18.71
C PRO A 470 20.34 27.56 19.19
N ALA A 471 20.37 28.62 20.02
CA ALA A 471 21.61 29.30 20.44
C ALA A 471 22.61 28.41 21.20
N ASN A 472 22.17 27.25 21.71
CA ASN A 472 23.04 26.25 22.32
C ASN A 472 23.90 25.47 21.31
N PHE A 473 23.64 25.61 20.01
CA PHE A 473 24.51 25.11 18.95
C PHE A 473 25.53 26.21 18.59
N ASN A 474 26.76 26.05 19.04
CA ASN A 474 27.82 27.06 18.87
C ASN A 474 28.99 26.60 17.99
N HIS A 475 29.04 25.32 17.64
CA HIS A 475 30.00 24.71 16.71
C HIS A 475 29.29 23.67 15.85
N TYR A 476 29.66 23.59 14.58
CA TYR A 476 28.98 22.72 13.62
C TYR A 476 29.97 21.78 12.94
N LYS A 477 29.54 20.55 12.71
CA LYS A 477 30.20 19.63 11.79
C LYS A 477 29.18 19.19 10.76
N ILE A 478 29.39 19.59 9.51
CA ILE A 478 28.52 19.20 8.41
C ILE A 478 29.00 17.86 7.87
N ILE A 479 28.10 16.87 7.85
CA ILE A 479 28.36 15.56 7.25
C ILE A 479 27.35 15.37 6.12
N LEU A 480 27.85 15.37 4.89
CA LEU A 480 27.03 15.20 3.70
C LEU A 480 27.04 13.72 3.29
N HIS A 481 25.86 13.20 3.01
CA HIS A 481 25.70 11.87 2.43
C HIS A 481 24.96 11.96 1.11
N LYS A 482 25.39 11.19 0.12
CA LYS A 482 24.73 11.10 -1.18
C LYS A 482 24.57 9.65 -1.60
N VAL A 483 23.41 9.35 -2.20
CA VAL A 483 23.20 8.12 -2.95
C VAL A 483 23.51 8.44 -4.41
N PHE A 484 24.60 7.87 -4.93
CA PHE A 484 25.07 8.11 -6.31
C PHE A 484 24.33 7.21 -7.30
N ASN A 485 24.11 7.70 -8.52
CA ASN A 485 23.77 6.80 -9.62
C ASN A 485 24.95 5.84 -9.85
N GLY A 486 24.70 4.54 -9.73
CA GLY A 486 25.70 3.47 -9.81
C GLY A 486 26.33 3.04 -8.48
N GLY A 487 25.92 3.59 -7.32
CA GLY A 487 26.58 3.33 -6.03
C GLY A 487 25.66 3.26 -4.81
N GLN A 488 26.19 2.73 -3.71
CA GLN A 488 25.56 2.77 -2.38
C GLN A 488 25.69 4.17 -1.76
N ARG A 489 24.94 4.46 -0.67
CA ARG A 489 25.12 5.67 0.15
C ARG A 489 26.61 5.86 0.53
N GLN A 490 27.15 7.04 0.25
CA GLN A 490 28.54 7.41 0.59
C GLN A 490 28.57 8.72 1.39
N SER A 491 29.58 8.87 2.26
CA SER A 491 29.91 10.17 2.89
C SER A 491 30.72 11.01 1.92
N LEU A 492 30.28 12.25 1.71
CA LEU A 492 31.05 13.30 1.04
C LEU A 492 31.77 14.08 2.15
N ASN A 493 32.91 13.58 2.60
CA ASN A 493 33.72 14.33 3.56
C ASN A 493 34.42 15.48 2.82
N GLY A 494 33.97 16.71 3.07
CA GLY A 494 34.56 17.92 2.53
C GLY A 494 34.28 19.10 3.46
N GLU A 495 35.35 19.58 4.08
CA GLU A 495 35.56 20.75 4.96
C GLU A 495 34.58 20.95 6.13
N THR A 496 35.16 20.95 7.32
CA THR A 496 34.50 21.42 8.55
C THR A 496 34.42 22.94 8.40
N PHE A 497 33.22 23.51 8.34
CA PHE A 497 33.01 24.96 8.35
C PHE A 497 32.87 25.48 9.77
#